data_AF-A0A963NEM9-F1
#
_entry.id   AF-A0A963NEM9-F1
#
_cell.length_a   1.000
_cell.length_b   1.000
_cell.length_c   1.000
_cell.angle_alpha   90.00
_cell.angle_beta   90.00
_cell.angle_gamma   90.00
#
_symmetry.space_group_name_H-M   'P 1'
#
loop_
_entity.id
_entity.type
_entity.pdbx_description
1 polymer ?
#
loop_
_entity_poly.entity_id
_entity_poly.type
_entity_poly.pdbx_seq_one_letter_code
_entity_poly.pdbx_strand_id
1 'polypeptide(L)'
;MIEWNEQGEVRQAHWRSESGAPAPRRVELAKDTLSADSAYRLACAGTAMLWRSDFQNARLMLQALQRRTEAKPPKAAARAAAKIAASTPEEVFHLHRQAQSQRSRTLSALVIQVEGDYSIPLRRAPDWKEALTEAWGPATGAAQVVSLR
;
A
#
# COMPACT_ATOMS: atom_id res chain seq x y z
N MET A 1 -1.68 15.27 5.99
CA MET A 1 -3.09 14.94 5.68
C MET A 1 -3.15 14.43 4.24
N ILE A 2 -4.16 13.65 3.89
CA ILE A 2 -4.48 13.30 2.50
C ILE A 2 -5.93 13.66 2.21
N GLU A 3 -6.22 13.91 0.94
CA GLU A 3 -7.53 14.29 0.45
C GLU A 3 -7.96 13.35 -0.69
N TRP A 4 -9.26 13.06 -0.78
CA TRP A 4 -9.84 12.31 -1.88
C TRP A 4 -11.27 12.79 -2.14
N ASN A 5 -11.79 12.51 -3.33
CA ASN A 5 -13.20 12.74 -3.65
C ASN A 5 -13.97 11.43 -3.47
N GLU A 6 -15.06 11.48 -2.70
CA GLU A 6 -15.97 10.38 -2.47
C GLU A 6 -17.40 10.84 -2.76
N GLN A 7 -17.99 10.34 -3.86
CA GLN A 7 -19.35 10.68 -4.28
C GLN A 7 -19.60 12.20 -4.49
N GLY A 8 -18.58 12.95 -4.89
CA GLY A 8 -18.66 14.40 -5.07
C GLY A 8 -18.28 15.20 -3.83
N GLU A 9 -18.10 14.55 -2.68
CA GLU A 9 -17.63 15.19 -1.45
C GLU A 9 -16.11 15.09 -1.34
N VAL A 10 -15.45 16.20 -1.06
CA VAL A 10 -14.03 16.19 -0.69
C VAL A 10 -13.93 15.73 0.76
N ARG A 11 -13.19 14.63 0.97
CA ARG A 11 -12.89 14.07 2.28
C ARG A 11 -11.41 14.13 2.53
N GLN A 12 -11.06 14.20 3.81
CA GLN A 12 -9.68 14.26 4.25
C GLN A 12 -9.46 13.44 5.52
N ALA A 13 -8.26 12.91 5.67
CA ALA A 13 -7.84 12.18 6.86
C ALA A 13 -6.34 12.34 7.12
N HIS A 14 -5.92 12.07 8.34
CA HIS A 14 -4.52 12.12 8.72
C HIS A 14 -3.77 10.95 8.07
N TRP A 15 -2.67 11.24 7.39
CA TRP A 15 -1.79 10.20 6.90
C TRP A 15 -0.94 9.68 8.05
N ARG A 16 -0.97 8.38 8.30
CA ARG A 16 -0.07 7.72 9.25
C ARG A 16 0.77 6.68 8.50
N SER A 17 2.09 6.81 8.65
CA SER A 17 3.06 5.87 8.11
C SER A 17 4.07 5.49 9.17
N GLU A 18 4.06 4.22 9.57
CA GLU A 18 5.05 3.65 10.51
C GLU A 18 6.45 3.60 9.89
N SER A 19 6.56 3.59 8.56
CA SER A 19 7.85 3.61 7.86
C SER A 19 8.39 5.02 7.61
N GLY A 20 7.72 6.07 8.12
CA GLY A 20 8.06 7.47 7.84
C GLY A 20 7.86 7.88 6.38
N ALA A 21 7.05 7.15 5.61
CA ALA A 21 6.79 7.50 4.22
C ALA A 21 5.96 8.79 4.14
N PRO A 22 6.26 9.70 3.19
CA PRO A 22 5.48 10.91 3.00
C PRO A 22 4.05 10.57 2.58
N ALA A 23 3.12 11.50 2.82
CA ALA A 23 1.76 11.36 2.35
C ALA A 23 1.73 11.22 0.81
N PRO A 24 0.92 10.29 0.26
CA PRO A 24 0.79 10.13 -1.18
C PRO A 24 0.24 11.41 -1.81
N ARG A 25 0.81 11.80 -2.96
CA ARG A 25 0.38 13.01 -3.71
C ARG A 25 -0.94 12.81 -4.46
N ARG A 26 -1.28 11.56 -4.77
CA ARG A 26 -2.50 11.19 -5.49
C ARG A 26 -3.16 10.02 -4.77
N VAL A 27 -4.44 10.17 -4.51
CA VAL A 27 -5.29 9.15 -3.87
C VAL A 27 -6.47 8.89 -4.79
N GLU A 28 -6.73 7.63 -5.08
CA GLU A 28 -7.90 7.19 -5.85
C GLU A 28 -8.70 6.18 -5.04
N LEU A 29 -10.02 6.26 -5.14
CA LEU A 29 -10.89 5.24 -4.56
C LEU A 29 -10.78 3.94 -5.35
N ALA A 30 -10.53 2.85 -4.65
CA ALA A 30 -10.46 1.51 -5.23
C ALA A 30 -11.51 0.60 -4.59
N LYS A 31 -12.09 -0.28 -5.41
CA LYS A 31 -13.05 -1.31 -5.00
C LYS A 31 -12.66 -2.63 -5.66
N ASP A 32 -13.41 -3.69 -5.36
CA ASP A 32 -13.20 -5.04 -5.87
C ASP A 32 -13.43 -5.20 -7.39
N THR A 33 -13.93 -4.17 -8.07
CA THR A 33 -13.99 -4.12 -9.55
C THR A 33 -12.65 -3.75 -10.19
N LEU A 34 -11.68 -3.22 -9.42
CA LEU A 34 -10.35 -2.89 -9.91
C LEU A 34 -9.53 -4.16 -10.11
N SER A 35 -9.05 -4.40 -11.33
CA SER A 35 -8.17 -5.53 -11.60
C SER A 35 -6.80 -5.34 -10.94
N ALA A 36 -6.16 -6.45 -10.54
CA ALA A 36 -4.85 -6.39 -9.90
C ALA A 36 -3.75 -5.86 -10.83
N ASP A 37 -3.88 -6.01 -12.16
CA ASP A 37 -2.94 -5.41 -13.12
C ASP A 37 -3.10 -3.89 -13.22
N SER A 38 -4.33 -3.39 -13.19
CA SER A 38 -4.58 -1.94 -13.13
C SER A 38 -4.15 -1.36 -11.78
N ALA A 39 -4.44 -2.04 -10.68
CA ALA A 39 -3.96 -1.65 -9.35
C ALA A 39 -2.42 -1.60 -9.29
N TYR A 40 -1.74 -2.60 -9.88
CA TYR A 40 -0.28 -2.62 -9.95
C TYR A 40 0.28 -1.43 -10.75
N ARG A 41 -0.33 -1.10 -11.89
CA ARG A 41 0.05 0.09 -12.68
C ARG A 41 -0.15 1.39 -11.90
N LEU A 42 -1.27 1.54 -11.18
CA LEU A 42 -1.53 2.69 -10.32
C LEU A 42 -0.48 2.82 -9.21
N ALA A 43 -0.18 1.70 -8.53
CA ALA A 43 0.84 1.67 -7.50
C ALA A 43 2.24 2.01 -8.04
N CYS A 44 2.61 1.51 -9.21
CA CYS A 44 3.87 1.88 -9.89
C CYS A 44 3.91 3.35 -10.31
N ALA A 45 2.77 3.96 -10.63
CA ALA A 45 2.66 5.40 -10.91
C ALA A 45 2.68 6.27 -9.65
N GLY A 46 2.71 5.66 -8.45
CA GLY A 46 2.72 6.38 -7.17
C GLY A 46 1.33 6.83 -6.70
N THR A 47 0.26 6.25 -7.24
CA THR A 47 -1.12 6.50 -6.80
C THR A 47 -1.44 5.59 -5.61
N ALA A 48 -1.84 6.19 -4.48
CA ALA A 48 -2.43 5.45 -3.39
C ALA A 48 -3.88 5.08 -3.74
N MET A 49 -4.25 3.86 -3.43
CA MET A 49 -5.57 3.28 -3.68
C MET A 49 -6.28 3.12 -2.34
N LEU A 50 -7.20 4.04 -2.06
CA LEU A 50 -8.01 4.00 -0.86
C LEU A 50 -9.14 2.99 -1.04
N TRP A 51 -9.05 1.87 -0.32
CA TRP A 51 -9.99 0.76 -0.50
C TRP A 51 -11.36 1.06 0.11
N ARG A 52 -12.42 0.77 -0.65
CA ARG A 52 -13.84 1.06 -0.33
C ARG A 52 -14.79 -0.10 -0.58
N SER A 53 -14.26 -1.32 -0.57
CA SER A 53 -15.06 -2.54 -0.63
C SER A 53 -14.82 -3.37 0.63
N ASP A 54 -14.79 -4.68 0.50
CA ASP A 54 -14.59 -5.60 1.62
C ASP A 54 -13.11 -5.72 2.04
N PHE A 55 -12.87 -5.86 3.35
CA PHE A 55 -11.53 -5.96 3.91
C PHE A 55 -10.76 -7.20 3.42
N GLN A 56 -11.43 -8.35 3.27
CA GLN A 56 -10.78 -9.57 2.78
C GLN A 56 -10.38 -9.41 1.31
N ASN A 57 -11.19 -8.72 0.50
CA ASN A 57 -10.82 -8.40 -0.88
C ASN A 57 -9.62 -7.45 -0.94
N ALA A 58 -9.49 -6.53 0.01
CA ALA A 58 -8.29 -5.69 0.16
C ALA A 58 -7.05 -6.54 0.42
N ARG A 59 -7.13 -7.53 1.32
CA ARG A 59 -6.02 -8.46 1.60
C ARG A 59 -5.66 -9.31 0.38
N LEU A 60 -6.66 -9.80 -0.36
CA LEU A 60 -6.44 -10.53 -1.61
C LEU A 60 -5.77 -9.65 -2.67
N MET A 61 -6.19 -8.38 -2.78
CA MET A 61 -5.54 -7.40 -3.66
C MET A 61 -4.09 -7.18 -3.26
N LEU A 62 -3.79 -7.00 -1.96
CA LEU A 62 -2.42 -6.86 -1.46
C LEU A 62 -1.55 -8.07 -1.85
N GLN A 63 -2.06 -9.29 -1.66
CA GLN A 63 -1.36 -10.52 -2.07
C GLN A 63 -1.17 -10.61 -3.59
N ALA A 64 -2.14 -10.13 -4.37
CA ALA A 64 -2.04 -10.09 -5.82
C ALA A 64 -0.98 -9.08 -6.30
N LEU A 65 -0.84 -7.93 -5.61
CA LEU A 65 0.23 -6.97 -5.83
C LEU A 65 1.59 -7.55 -5.43
N GLN A 66 1.68 -8.25 -4.30
CA GLN A 66 2.91 -8.92 -3.86
C GLN A 66 3.43 -9.90 -4.91
N ARG A 67 2.56 -10.79 -5.40
CA ARG A 67 2.92 -11.73 -6.47
C ARG A 67 3.41 -11.02 -7.73
N ARG A 68 2.80 -9.88 -8.09
CA ARG A 68 3.22 -9.09 -9.26
C ARG A 68 4.55 -8.36 -9.08
N THR A 69 4.87 -7.92 -7.85
CA THR A 69 6.20 -7.34 -7.58
C THR A 69 7.33 -8.39 -7.69
N GLU A 70 7.02 -9.66 -7.48
CA GLU A 70 7.96 -10.78 -7.54
C GLU A 70 8.02 -11.41 -8.94
N ALA A 71 6.88 -11.46 -9.64
CA ALA A 71 6.76 -12.08 -10.96
C ALA A 71 7.45 -11.23 -12.03
N LYS A 72 8.70 -11.58 -12.34
CA LYS A 72 9.43 -11.06 -13.50
C LYS A 72 9.23 -12.00 -14.69
N PRO A 73 8.93 -11.48 -15.90
CA PRO A 73 8.95 -12.30 -17.11
C PRO A 73 10.30 -13.03 -17.24
N PRO A 74 10.35 -14.26 -17.79
CA PRO A 74 11.59 -15.06 -17.85
C PRO A 74 12.78 -14.30 -18.46
N LYS A 75 12.52 -13.53 -19.53
CA LYS A 75 13.52 -12.68 -20.18
C LYS A 75 14.05 -11.57 -19.26
N ALA A 76 13.19 -10.95 -18.47
CA ALA A 76 13.57 -9.92 -17.51
C ALA A 76 14.32 -10.51 -16.30
N ALA A 77 13.92 -11.70 -15.84
CA ALA A 77 14.61 -12.44 -14.79
C ALA A 77 16.04 -12.82 -15.22
N ALA A 78 16.20 -13.39 -16.43
CA ALA A 78 17.52 -13.73 -16.98
C ALA A 78 18.44 -12.51 -17.12
N ARG A 79 17.90 -11.37 -17.59
CA ARG A 79 18.66 -10.12 -17.69
C ARG A 79 19.08 -9.59 -16.31
N ALA A 80 18.21 -9.68 -15.32
CA ALA A 80 18.52 -9.28 -13.95
C ALA A 80 19.62 -10.18 -13.34
N ALA A 81 19.55 -11.48 -13.55
CA ALA A 81 20.57 -12.43 -13.10
C ALA A 81 21.93 -12.16 -13.76
N ALA A 82 21.96 -11.95 -15.07
CA ALA A 82 23.18 -11.59 -15.79
C ALA A 82 23.78 -10.26 -15.28
N LYS A 83 22.94 -9.26 -15.00
CA LYS A 83 23.38 -7.99 -14.41
C LYS A 83 24.02 -8.21 -13.04
N ILE A 84 23.37 -8.99 -12.16
CA ILE A 84 23.89 -9.31 -10.82
C ILE A 84 25.25 -10.04 -10.92
N ALA A 85 25.37 -11.03 -11.82
CA ALA A 85 26.60 -11.79 -12.01
C ALA A 85 27.77 -10.92 -12.51
N ALA A 86 27.49 -9.85 -13.25
CA ALA A 86 28.49 -8.91 -13.74
C ALA A 86 28.74 -7.70 -12.82
N SER A 87 28.04 -7.60 -11.68
CA SER A 87 28.11 -6.46 -10.76
C SER A 87 29.09 -6.74 -9.60
N THR A 88 29.67 -5.67 -9.06
CA THR A 88 30.41 -5.71 -7.80
C THR A 88 29.49 -5.95 -6.59
N PRO A 89 30.00 -6.40 -5.43
CA PRO A 89 29.19 -6.58 -4.23
C PRO A 89 28.42 -5.33 -3.78
N GLU A 90 29.02 -4.14 -3.91
CA GLU A 90 28.37 -2.86 -3.60
C GLU A 90 27.16 -2.61 -4.52
N GLU A 91 27.33 -2.80 -5.83
CA GLU A 91 26.26 -2.65 -6.81
C GLU A 91 25.14 -3.66 -6.58
N VAL A 92 25.46 -4.90 -6.23
CA VAL A 92 24.46 -5.91 -5.86
C VAL A 92 23.65 -5.46 -4.63
N PHE A 93 24.32 -4.90 -3.62
CA PHE A 93 23.65 -4.35 -2.44
C PHE A 93 22.73 -3.17 -2.79
N HIS A 94 23.21 -2.25 -3.63
CA HIS A 94 22.42 -1.12 -4.13
C HIS A 94 21.18 -1.58 -4.91
N LEU A 95 21.33 -2.55 -5.82
CA LEU A 95 20.22 -3.14 -6.58
C LEU A 95 19.21 -3.83 -5.65
N HIS A 96 19.69 -4.57 -4.65
CA HIS A 96 18.82 -5.22 -3.67
C HIS A 96 18.00 -4.18 -2.88
N ARG A 97 18.64 -3.15 -2.33
CA ARG A 97 17.93 -2.08 -1.61
C ARG A 97 16.96 -1.32 -2.51
N GLN A 98 17.32 -1.08 -3.77
CA GLN A 98 16.44 -0.45 -4.74
C GLN A 98 15.19 -1.31 -4.98
N ALA A 99 15.35 -2.61 -5.21
CA ALA A 99 14.24 -3.54 -5.40
C ALA A 99 13.33 -3.64 -4.17
N GLN A 100 13.90 -3.70 -2.96
CA GLN A 100 13.14 -3.69 -1.71
C GLN A 100 12.36 -2.38 -1.52
N SER A 101 12.97 -1.23 -1.82
CA SER A 101 12.29 0.06 -1.74
C SER A 101 11.14 0.16 -2.75
N GLN A 102 11.34 -0.29 -3.99
CA GLN A 102 10.28 -0.32 -5.00
C GLN A 102 9.11 -1.22 -4.57
N ARG A 103 9.41 -2.43 -4.11
CA ARG A 103 8.41 -3.36 -3.58
C ARG A 103 7.62 -2.74 -2.44
N SER A 104 8.30 -2.14 -1.46
CA SER A 104 7.66 -1.48 -0.32
C SER A 104 6.71 -0.36 -0.78
N ARG A 105 7.13 0.49 -1.73
CA ARG A 105 6.28 1.55 -2.29
C ARG A 105 5.04 1.00 -2.99
N THR A 106 5.19 -0.04 -3.79
CA THR A 106 4.06 -0.66 -4.51
C THR A 106 3.05 -1.26 -3.54
N LEU A 107 3.51 -1.96 -2.51
CA LEU A 107 2.62 -2.61 -1.54
C LEU A 107 1.96 -1.63 -0.59
N SER A 108 2.65 -0.55 -0.22
CA SER A 108 2.10 0.52 0.61
C SER A 108 1.15 1.45 -0.13
N ALA A 109 0.99 1.28 -1.44
CA ALA A 109 0.00 2.03 -2.21
C ALA A 109 -1.44 1.62 -1.89
N LEU A 110 -1.68 0.39 -1.41
CA LEU A 110 -3.01 -0.02 -0.97
C LEU A 110 -3.23 0.47 0.46
N VAL A 111 -4.17 1.41 0.62
CA VAL A 111 -4.42 2.09 1.90
C VAL A 111 -5.87 1.89 2.35
N ILE A 112 -6.08 1.92 3.65
CA ILE A 112 -7.40 1.82 4.30
C ILE A 112 -7.61 2.99 5.25
N GLN A 113 -8.87 3.34 5.48
CA GLN A 113 -9.25 4.28 6.51
C GLN A 113 -9.41 3.56 7.84
N VAL A 114 -8.96 4.22 8.91
CA VAL A 114 -9.18 3.87 10.30
C VAL A 114 -9.87 5.07 10.94
N GLU A 115 -11.03 4.86 11.53
CA GLU A 115 -11.82 5.93 12.14
C GLU A 115 -11.17 6.45 13.43
N GLY A 116 -11.70 7.56 13.92
CA GLY A 116 -11.21 8.22 15.14
C GLY A 116 -11.27 7.37 16.39
N ASP A 117 -12.06 6.29 16.40
CA ASP A 117 -12.19 5.29 17.46
C ASP A 117 -11.43 3.98 17.15
N TYR A 118 -10.54 4.01 16.14
CA TYR A 118 -9.81 2.87 15.60
C TYR A 118 -10.64 1.75 14.96
N SER A 119 -11.93 1.98 14.71
CA SER A 119 -12.71 1.08 13.86
C SER A 119 -12.27 1.18 12.40
N ILE A 120 -12.44 0.09 11.64
CA ILE A 120 -12.18 0.07 10.20
C ILE A 120 -13.54 -0.01 9.50
N PRO A 121 -13.93 0.99 8.69
CA PRO A 121 -15.26 1.08 8.09
C PRO A 121 -15.36 0.20 6.83
N LEU A 122 -14.83 -1.02 6.87
CA LEU A 122 -14.86 -1.99 5.79
C LEU A 122 -15.59 -3.26 6.26
N ARG A 123 -16.37 -3.85 5.36
CA ARG A 123 -17.07 -5.11 5.67
C ARG A 123 -16.05 -6.22 5.97
N ARG A 124 -16.33 -7.05 6.97
CA ARG A 124 -15.46 -8.15 7.47
C ARG A 124 -14.06 -7.68 7.91
N ALA A 125 -13.93 -6.40 8.28
CA ALA A 125 -12.73 -5.95 8.97
C ALA A 125 -12.67 -6.60 10.37
N PRO A 126 -11.51 -7.10 10.78
CA PRO A 126 -11.30 -7.54 12.16
C PRO A 126 -11.40 -6.35 13.11
N ASP A 127 -11.74 -6.62 14.38
CA ASP A 127 -11.62 -5.62 15.42
C ASP A 127 -10.15 -5.48 15.83
N TRP A 128 -9.55 -4.34 15.47
CA TRP A 128 -8.16 -4.02 15.77
C TRP A 128 -8.01 -2.92 16.82
N LYS A 129 -9.10 -2.49 17.47
CA LYS A 129 -9.05 -1.33 18.38
C LYS A 129 -8.04 -1.51 19.51
N GLU A 130 -7.99 -2.70 20.12
CA GLU A 130 -7.04 -3.02 21.18
C GLU A 130 -5.60 -2.97 20.67
N ALA A 131 -5.28 -3.71 19.61
CA ALA A 131 -3.95 -3.73 19.01
C ALA A 131 -3.48 -2.34 18.53
N LEU A 132 -4.40 -1.54 17.98
CA LEU A 132 -4.11 -0.16 17.57
C LEU A 132 -3.91 0.76 18.77
N THR A 133 -4.65 0.55 19.86
CA THR A 133 -4.46 1.31 21.11
C THR A 133 -3.09 1.00 21.73
N GLU A 134 -2.68 -0.26 21.74
CA GLU A 134 -1.34 -0.66 22.21
C GLU A 134 -0.23 -0.07 21.34
N ALA A 135 -0.39 -0.11 20.01
CA ALA A 135 0.64 0.34 19.08
C ALA A 135 0.72 1.88 18.95
N TRP A 136 -0.42 2.57 18.96
CA TRP A 136 -0.52 4.00 18.64
C TRP A 136 -0.89 4.89 19.82
N GLY A 137 -1.18 4.29 20.97
CA GLY A 137 -1.74 4.97 22.13
C GLY A 137 -3.26 5.16 22.03
N PRO A 138 -3.88 5.88 22.97
CA PRO A 138 -5.33 6.10 22.98
C PRO A 138 -5.82 6.78 21.69
N ALA A 139 -7.02 6.36 21.27
CA ALA A 139 -7.74 6.94 20.15
C ALA A 139 -7.89 8.47 20.31
N THR A 140 -7.50 9.22 19.28
CA THR A 140 -7.47 10.69 19.31
C THR A 140 -8.73 11.34 18.74
N GLY A 141 -9.68 10.54 18.26
CA GLY A 141 -10.90 11.01 17.59
C GLY A 141 -10.71 11.44 16.14
N ALA A 142 -9.48 11.54 15.64
CA ALA A 142 -9.19 11.89 14.25
C ALA A 142 -9.08 10.64 13.36
N ALA A 143 -9.82 10.63 12.24
CA ALA A 143 -9.70 9.59 11.24
C ALA A 143 -8.32 9.63 10.57
N GLN A 144 -7.79 8.44 10.30
CA GLN A 144 -6.46 8.23 9.76
C GLN A 144 -6.54 7.33 8.52
N VAL A 145 -5.59 7.49 7.61
CA VAL A 145 -5.37 6.57 6.50
C VAL A 145 -3.98 5.98 6.62
N VAL A 146 -3.93 4.67 6.52
CA VAL A 146 -2.74 3.84 6.69
C VAL A 146 -2.58 2.86 5.55
N SER A 147 -1.34 2.45 5.28
CA SER A 147 -1.04 1.32 4.41
C SER A 147 -1.59 0.03 5.03
N LEU A 148 -2.21 -0.84 4.21
CA LEU A 148 -2.69 -2.16 4.66
C LEU A 148 -1.57 -3.20 4.84
N ARG A 149 -0.39 -2.93 4.27
CA ARG A 149 0.78 -3.83 4.28
C ARG A 149 1.32 -4.13 5.68
#